data_AF-A0A1R3G871-F1
#
_entry.id   AF-A0A1R3G871-F1
#
_cell.length_a   1.000
_cell.length_b   1.000
_cell.length_c   1.000
_cell.angle_alpha   90.00
_cell.angle_beta   90.00
_cell.angle_gamma   90.00
#
_symmetry.space_group_name_H-M   'P 1'
#
loop_
_entity.id
_entity.type
_entity.pdbx_description
1 polymer ?
#
loop_
_entity_poly.entity_id
_entity_poly.type
_entity_poly.pdbx_seq_one_letter_code
_entity_poly.pdbx_strand_id
1 'polypeptide(L)'
;MDKAKTLTVYCPATTNLEDDSEETKSSGLTSELIPNSSGVESLVRDICDTTSIAEFELKLGGFRLYVARNLAGKSEPPPPPLPLIRSPPVSVSTNKTVEAADSNGSVSAPTLAITKPLSSSGSIRSFLDRAADEGLAILKSPLVGTFKRSRTIKEQILPPLCEENQMVKEGKTLCYIEQLGGEIPVESHVSGEVIKFLKQDGDPVAYGDALVAILPSFPGIKKLLR
;
A
#
# COMPACT_ATOMS: atom_id res chain seq x y z
N MET A 1 -4.36 -24.41 20.65
CA MET A 1 -3.53 -23.31 20.12
C MET A 1 -4.19 -22.86 18.84
N ASP A 2 -5.30 -22.15 18.98
CA ASP A 2 -6.16 -21.75 17.88
C ASP A 2 -5.46 -20.67 17.07
N LYS A 3 -5.08 -21.01 15.84
CA LYS A 3 -4.52 -20.04 14.89
C LYS A 3 -5.60 -19.02 14.58
N ALA A 4 -5.28 -17.73 14.74
CA ALA A 4 -6.13 -16.64 14.28
C ALA A 4 -6.51 -16.87 12.81
N LYS A 5 -7.81 -16.87 12.52
CA LYS A 5 -8.35 -17.05 11.17
C LYS A 5 -8.69 -15.68 10.60
N THR A 6 -8.09 -15.38 9.44
CA THR A 6 -8.43 -14.22 8.61
C THR A 6 -9.44 -14.67 7.55
N LEU A 7 -10.53 -13.93 7.39
CA LEU A 7 -11.53 -14.18 6.37
C LEU A 7 -11.64 -12.97 5.44
N THR A 8 -11.39 -13.19 4.16
CA THR A 8 -11.56 -12.20 3.10
C THR A 8 -12.60 -12.70 2.12
N VAL A 9 -13.67 -11.93 1.91
CA VAL A 9 -14.71 -12.27 0.96
C VAL A 9 -14.64 -11.31 -0.22
N TYR A 10 -14.48 -11.89 -1.42
CA TYR A 10 -14.51 -11.16 -2.67
C TYR A 10 -15.69 -11.66 -3.50
N CYS A 11 -16.66 -10.79 -3.76
CA CYS A 11 -17.73 -11.08 -4.69
C CYS A 11 -17.30 -10.59 -6.09
N PRO A 12 -17.04 -11.48 -7.06
CA PRO A 12 -16.87 -11.05 -8.44
C PRO A 12 -18.21 -10.53 -8.98
N ALA A 13 -18.17 -9.44 -9.75
CA ALA A 13 -19.34 -8.94 -10.45
C ALA A 13 -19.79 -10.00 -11.47
N THR A 14 -20.93 -10.65 -11.22
CA THR A 14 -21.58 -11.56 -12.15
C THR A 14 -22.24 -10.77 -13.28
N THR A 15 -21.78 -10.98 -14.51
CA THR A 15 -22.53 -10.67 -15.72
C THR A 15 -23.72 -11.63 -15.81
N ASN A 16 -24.93 -11.11 -15.62
CA ASN A 16 -26.16 -11.86 -15.87
C ASN A 16 -26.39 -12.01 -17.38
N LEU A 17 -26.66 -13.24 -17.82
CA LEU A 17 -27.30 -13.56 -19.10
C LEU A 17 -28.64 -14.23 -18.76
N GLU A 18 -29.66 -13.87 -19.54
CA GLU A 18 -31.10 -13.89 -19.26
C GLU A 18 -31.71 -15.25 -18.87
N ASP A 19 -32.72 -15.24 -18.00
CA ASP A 19 -33.94 -16.05 -18.17
C ASP A 19 -35.14 -15.39 -17.46
N ASP A 20 -36.30 -15.64 -18.05
CA ASP A 20 -37.55 -14.87 -18.07
C ASP A 20 -38.46 -15.01 -16.83
N SER A 21 -39.44 -14.10 -16.76
CA SER A 21 -40.79 -14.23 -16.17
C SER A 21 -41.10 -13.80 -14.71
N GLU A 22 -41.96 -12.76 -14.70
CA GLU A 22 -43.14 -12.48 -13.84
C GLU A 22 -43.05 -11.67 -12.53
N GLU A 23 -44.07 -10.84 -12.41
CA GLU A 23 -44.18 -9.56 -11.72
C GLU A 23 -44.31 -9.68 -10.19
N THR A 24 -43.62 -8.83 -9.42
CA THR A 24 -44.23 -8.18 -8.24
C THR A 24 -43.55 -6.87 -7.88
N LYS A 25 -44.36 -5.83 -7.94
CA LYS A 25 -44.10 -4.41 -7.70
C LYS A 25 -43.50 -4.11 -6.32
N SER A 26 -42.30 -3.55 -6.30
CA SER A 26 -41.86 -2.60 -5.27
C SER A 26 -40.79 -1.66 -5.83
N SER A 27 -41.20 -0.43 -6.05
CA SER A 27 -40.43 0.71 -6.52
C SER A 27 -39.25 1.06 -5.60
N GLY A 28 -38.04 1.12 -6.16
CA GLY A 28 -36.84 1.59 -5.48
C GLY A 28 -35.56 1.41 -6.31
N LEU A 29 -35.56 1.91 -7.55
CA LEU A 29 -34.33 2.00 -8.34
C LEU A 29 -33.40 3.06 -7.73
N THR A 30 -32.23 2.66 -7.26
CA THR A 30 -30.91 3.34 -7.33
C THR A 30 -29.93 2.76 -6.29
N SER A 31 -28.66 2.54 -6.68
CA SER A 31 -27.47 2.19 -5.85
C SER A 31 -27.20 0.72 -5.47
N GLU A 32 -27.18 -0.18 -6.45
CA GLU A 32 -27.13 -1.64 -6.24
C GLU A 32 -25.74 -2.26 -5.94
N LEU A 33 -24.88 -1.65 -5.11
CA LEU A 33 -23.70 -2.36 -4.55
C LEU A 33 -23.31 -1.91 -3.12
N ILE A 34 -23.98 -0.91 -2.55
CA ILE A 34 -23.70 -0.45 -1.19
C ILE A 34 -24.69 -1.14 -0.23
N PRO A 35 -24.23 -2.01 0.67
CA PRO A 35 -25.12 -2.68 1.62
C PRO A 35 -25.74 -1.68 2.59
N ASN A 36 -27.01 -1.89 2.94
CA ASN A 36 -27.71 -1.09 3.94
C ASN A 36 -27.13 -1.32 5.35
N SER A 37 -27.25 -0.32 6.23
CA SER A 37 -26.65 -0.36 7.58
C SER A 37 -27.14 -1.53 8.44
N SER A 38 -28.42 -1.90 8.33
CA SER A 38 -29.01 -3.03 9.06
C SER A 38 -28.38 -4.38 8.67
N GLY A 39 -28.13 -4.60 7.38
CA GLY A 39 -27.48 -5.82 6.89
C GLY A 39 -26.02 -5.91 7.35
N VAL A 40 -25.30 -4.77 7.34
CA VAL A 40 -23.92 -4.70 7.84
C VAL A 40 -23.86 -5.00 9.33
N GLU A 41 -24.75 -4.41 10.13
CA GLU A 41 -24.80 -4.66 11.58
C GLU A 41 -25.07 -6.14 11.90
N SER A 42 -26.04 -6.75 11.18
CA SER A 42 -26.36 -8.17 11.36
C SER A 42 -25.17 -9.07 11.04
N LEU A 43 -24.44 -8.78 9.95
CA LEU A 43 -23.26 -9.55 9.55
C LEU A 43 -22.13 -9.41 10.56
N VAL A 44 -21.84 -8.17 10.99
CA VAL A 44 -20.79 -7.92 12.00
C VAL A 44 -21.13 -8.64 13.30
N ARG A 45 -22.40 -8.62 13.73
CA ARG A 45 -22.85 -9.33 14.93
C ARG A 45 -22.75 -10.85 14.79
N ASP A 46 -23.16 -11.41 13.66
CA ASP A 46 -23.06 -12.86 13.43
C ASP A 46 -21.60 -13.34 13.44
N ILE A 47 -20.71 -12.62 12.75
CA ILE A 47 -19.28 -12.91 12.78
C ILE A 47 -18.76 -12.69 14.22
N CYS A 48 -19.17 -11.60 14.88
CA CYS A 48 -19.17 -11.30 16.34
C CYS A 48 -19.20 -12.53 17.22
N ASP A 49 -20.38 -13.14 17.20
CA ASP A 49 -20.86 -13.99 18.26
C ASP A 49 -20.64 -15.47 17.95
N THR A 50 -20.60 -15.84 16.66
CA THR A 50 -20.51 -17.24 16.24
C THR A 50 -19.10 -17.67 15.84
N THR A 51 -18.17 -16.73 15.62
CA THR A 51 -16.84 -17.04 15.08
C THR A 51 -15.69 -16.40 15.87
N SER A 52 -14.54 -17.09 15.94
CA SER A 52 -13.29 -16.55 16.50
C SER A 52 -12.41 -15.88 15.44
N ILE A 53 -13.03 -15.08 14.56
CA ILE A 53 -12.31 -14.33 13.51
C ILE A 53 -11.66 -13.09 14.14
N ALA A 54 -10.34 -12.98 14.00
CA ALA A 54 -9.56 -11.85 14.50
C ALA A 54 -9.61 -10.65 13.55
N GLU A 55 -9.65 -10.91 12.24
CA GLU A 55 -9.67 -9.89 11.20
C GLU A 55 -10.60 -10.30 10.05
N PHE A 56 -11.49 -9.39 9.66
CA PHE A 56 -12.48 -9.56 8.61
C PHE A 56 -12.45 -8.35 7.67
N GLU A 57 -12.37 -8.61 6.37
CA GLU A 57 -12.41 -7.59 5.32
C GLU A 57 -13.43 -7.95 4.24
N LEU A 58 -14.32 -7.00 3.93
CA LEU A 58 -15.34 -7.10 2.89
C LEU A 58 -15.16 -5.98 1.86
N LYS A 59 -15.15 -6.34 0.57
CA LYS A 59 -15.14 -5.41 -0.56
C LYS A 59 -16.31 -5.71 -1.48
N LEU A 60 -17.21 -4.74 -1.63
CA LEU A 60 -18.39 -4.82 -2.49
C LEU A 60 -18.44 -3.57 -3.36
N GLY A 61 -18.03 -3.67 -4.63
CA GLY A 61 -17.93 -2.50 -5.51
C GLY A 61 -17.10 -1.38 -4.86
N GLY A 62 -17.71 -0.20 -4.68
CA GLY A 62 -17.11 0.95 -4.00
C GLY A 62 -17.20 0.93 -2.46
N PHE A 63 -17.81 -0.09 -1.86
CA PHE A 63 -17.92 -0.24 -0.41
C PHE A 63 -16.82 -1.15 0.15
N ARG A 64 -16.12 -0.67 1.19
CA ARG A 64 -15.10 -1.45 1.91
C ARG A 64 -15.34 -1.39 3.41
N LEU A 65 -15.39 -2.57 4.04
CA LEU A 65 -15.52 -2.73 5.49
C LEU A 65 -14.35 -3.56 6.02
N TYR A 66 -13.71 -3.05 7.07
CA TYR A 66 -12.62 -3.73 7.77
C TYR A 66 -12.96 -3.81 9.26
N VAL A 67 -12.92 -5.02 9.83
CA VAL A 67 -13.25 -5.30 11.22
C VAL A 67 -12.10 -6.09 11.84
N ALA A 68 -11.50 -5.54 12.90
CA ALA A 68 -10.46 -6.22 13.67
C ALA A 68 -10.92 -6.40 15.11
N ARG A 69 -10.73 -7.60 15.66
CA ARG A 69 -11.07 -7.96 17.03
C ARG A 69 -9.83 -8.35 17.80
N ASN A 70 -9.72 -7.80 18.99
CA ASN A 70 -8.73 -8.23 19.93
C ASN A 70 -9.23 -9.50 20.64
N LEU A 71 -8.85 -10.66 20.11
CA LEU A 71 -9.13 -11.97 20.71
C LEU A 71 -8.11 -12.36 21.80
N ALA A 72 -7.24 -11.44 22.23
CA ALA A 72 -6.40 -11.69 23.38
C ALA A 72 -7.30 -11.75 24.61
N GLY A 73 -7.63 -12.97 25.02
CA GLY A 73 -8.12 -13.25 26.35
C GLY A 73 -7.22 -12.51 27.33
N LYS A 74 -7.84 -11.70 28.18
CA LYS A 74 -7.22 -10.81 29.16
C LYS A 74 -6.28 -11.61 30.08
N SER A 75 -5.03 -11.84 29.65
CA SER A 75 -3.97 -12.33 30.52
C SER A 75 -3.20 -11.11 31.00
N GLU A 76 -3.57 -10.67 32.20
CA GLU A 76 -2.77 -9.72 32.96
C GLU A 76 -1.36 -10.31 33.17
N PRO A 77 -0.29 -9.59 32.83
CA PRO A 77 1.06 -10.09 33.08
C PRO A 77 1.31 -10.16 34.60
N PRO A 78 1.96 -11.21 35.12
CA PRO A 78 2.28 -11.29 36.54
C PRO A 78 3.20 -10.12 36.94
N PRO A 79 3.02 -9.55 38.15
CA PRO A 79 3.80 -8.39 38.58
C PRO A 79 5.29 -8.73 38.68
N PRO A 80 6.19 -7.79 38.34
CA PRO A 80 7.62 -8.00 38.45
C PRO A 80 8.04 -8.15 39.94
N PRO A 81 9.05 -8.98 40.25
CA PRO A 81 9.56 -9.09 41.61
C PRO A 81 10.22 -7.77 42.05
N LEU A 82 9.90 -7.34 43.28
CA LEU A 82 10.44 -6.14 43.91
C LEU A 82 11.96 -6.22 44.09
N PRO A 83 12.70 -5.10 43.98
CA PRO A 83 14.15 -5.08 44.21
C PRO A 83 14.47 -5.19 45.70
N LEU A 84 15.31 -6.16 46.05
CA LEU A 84 15.95 -6.26 47.36
C LEU A 84 16.93 -5.09 47.56
N ILE A 85 16.68 -4.33 48.61
CA ILE A 85 17.54 -3.27 49.14
C ILE A 85 18.91 -3.88 49.48
N ARG A 86 19.98 -3.37 48.88
CA ARG A 86 21.35 -3.64 49.32
C ARG A 86 22.06 -2.31 49.54
N SER A 87 22.37 -2.06 50.81
CA SER A 87 23.01 -0.86 51.35
C SER A 87 24.39 -0.60 50.73
N PRO A 88 24.84 0.66 50.66
CA PRO A 88 26.18 1.01 50.20
C PRO A 88 27.21 0.89 51.34
N PRO A 89 28.48 0.61 51.02
CA PRO A 89 29.58 1.14 51.81
C PRO A 89 30.37 2.21 51.04
N VAL A 90 30.67 3.26 51.79
CA VAL A 90 31.55 4.40 51.50
C VAL A 90 33.03 3.97 51.48
N SER A 91 33.87 4.70 50.73
CA SER A 91 35.31 5.05 50.94
C SER A 91 36.12 4.87 49.65
N VAL A 92 37.15 5.63 49.26
CA VAL A 92 37.82 6.87 49.69
C VAL A 92 38.67 7.36 48.49
N SER A 93 39.00 8.64 48.51
CA SER A 93 39.79 9.47 47.58
C SER A 93 41.27 9.06 47.34
N THR A 94 41.94 9.85 46.47
CA THR A 94 43.35 9.86 45.99
C THR A 94 43.57 9.07 44.69
N ASN A 95 44.26 9.54 43.64
CA ASN A 95 45.33 10.53 43.46
C ASN A 95 45.51 10.87 41.95
N LYS A 96 46.41 11.81 41.68
CA LYS A 96 46.57 12.70 40.52
C LYS A 96 47.70 12.25 39.55
N THR A 97 47.49 12.55 38.25
CA THR A 97 48.45 12.78 37.12
C THR A 97 49.34 11.63 36.61
N VAL A 98 49.23 11.33 35.30
CA VAL A 98 50.34 11.33 34.31
C VAL A 98 49.80 11.44 32.87
N GLU A 99 50.51 12.19 32.03
CA GLU A 99 50.38 12.31 30.57
C GLU A 99 50.56 10.96 29.84
N ALA A 100 49.93 10.83 28.67
CA ALA A 100 50.60 10.44 27.42
C ALA A 100 49.61 10.47 26.25
N ALA A 101 50.04 11.10 25.16
CA ALA A 101 49.45 10.96 23.84
C ALA A 101 49.68 9.54 23.30
N ASP A 102 48.72 8.97 22.59
CA ASP A 102 49.01 8.47 21.24
C ASP A 102 47.75 8.17 20.43
N SER A 103 47.97 8.25 19.13
CA SER A 103 47.00 8.17 18.05
C SER A 103 46.64 6.72 17.74
N ASN A 104 45.38 6.44 17.39
CA ASN A 104 45.10 5.66 16.17
C ASN A 104 43.63 5.67 15.79
N GLY A 105 43.40 5.95 14.51
CA GLY A 105 42.10 5.99 13.88
C GLY A 105 41.45 4.60 13.84
N SER A 106 40.17 4.57 14.18
CA SER A 106 39.29 3.45 13.88
C SER A 106 38.21 3.95 12.93
N VAL A 107 38.36 3.57 11.67
CA VAL A 107 37.37 3.82 10.62
C VAL A 107 36.23 2.83 10.85
N SER A 108 35.13 3.32 11.42
CA SER A 108 33.90 2.54 11.52
C SER A 108 33.18 2.57 10.18
N ALA A 109 33.05 1.40 9.55
CA ALA A 109 32.35 1.21 8.29
C ALA A 109 30.89 1.67 8.37
N PRO A 110 30.33 2.32 7.34
CA PRO A 110 28.90 2.61 7.33
C PRO A 110 28.14 1.30 7.10
N THR A 111 27.45 0.85 8.15
CA THR A 111 26.45 -0.22 8.06
C THR A 111 25.33 0.24 7.12
N LEU A 112 25.11 -0.51 6.05
CA LEU A 112 23.94 -0.42 5.19
C LEU A 112 22.69 -0.84 5.98
N ALA A 113 22.18 0.08 6.79
CA ALA A 113 20.84 -0.01 7.34
C ALA A 113 19.87 0.43 6.24
N ILE A 114 19.20 -0.54 5.62
CA ILE A 114 18.00 -0.29 4.82
C ILE A 114 16.92 0.18 5.79
N THR A 115 16.87 1.48 6.04
CA THR A 115 15.72 2.13 6.65
C THR A 115 14.64 2.25 5.58
N LYS A 116 13.62 1.41 5.69
CA LYS A 116 12.36 1.58 4.96
C LYS A 116 11.78 2.95 5.33
N PRO A 117 11.69 3.94 4.43
CA PRO A 117 11.07 5.21 4.78
C PRO A 117 9.56 4.98 4.92
N LEU A 118 9.08 5.00 6.16
CA LEU A 118 7.68 4.81 6.52
C LEU A 118 6.82 6.07 6.27
N SER A 119 7.42 7.16 5.79
CA SER A 119 6.79 8.48 5.81
C SER A 119 5.99 8.89 4.56
N SER A 120 5.99 8.10 3.45
CA SER A 120 5.18 8.45 2.26
C SER A 120 3.87 7.64 2.13
N SER A 121 3.67 6.61 2.96
CA SER A 121 2.57 5.65 2.76
C SER A 121 1.17 6.26 3.00
N GLY A 122 1.03 7.25 3.87
CA GLY A 122 -0.26 7.87 4.19
C GLY A 122 -0.86 8.70 3.05
N SER A 123 -0.03 9.52 2.39
CA SER A 123 -0.44 10.42 1.30
C SER A 123 -0.79 9.66 0.02
N ILE A 124 -0.06 8.58 -0.28
CA ILE A 124 -0.32 7.76 -1.46
C ILE A 124 -1.62 6.96 -1.30
N ARG A 125 -1.94 6.49 -0.08
CA ARG A 125 -3.19 5.75 0.18
C ARG A 125 -4.44 6.60 -0.03
N SER A 126 -4.47 7.83 0.48
CA SER A 126 -5.62 8.72 0.27
C SER A 126 -5.78 9.13 -1.20
N PHE A 127 -4.67 9.27 -1.94
CA PHE A 127 -4.73 9.50 -3.37
C PHE A 127 -5.33 8.29 -4.12
N LEU A 128 -4.91 7.07 -3.79
CA LEU A 128 -5.40 5.85 -4.44
C LEU A 128 -6.90 5.62 -4.22
N ASP A 129 -7.42 5.99 -3.04
CA ASP A 129 -8.85 5.96 -2.73
C ASP A 129 -9.63 6.90 -3.67
N ARG A 130 -9.23 8.17 -3.74
CA ARG A 130 -9.84 9.15 -4.65
C ARG A 130 -9.67 8.77 -6.13
N ALA A 131 -8.53 8.19 -6.49
CA ALA A 131 -8.28 7.75 -7.85
C ALA A 131 -9.26 6.65 -8.30
N ALA A 132 -9.71 5.80 -7.36
CA ALA A 132 -10.76 4.83 -7.64
C ALA A 132 -12.11 5.51 -7.91
N ASP A 133 -12.47 6.53 -7.11
CA ASP A 133 -13.71 7.30 -7.30
C ASP A 133 -13.71 8.10 -8.60
N GLU A 134 -12.56 8.63 -9.01
CA GLU A 134 -12.35 9.39 -10.26
C GLU A 134 -12.21 8.48 -11.50
N GLY A 135 -12.24 7.16 -11.34
CA GLY A 135 -12.11 6.21 -12.45
C GLY A 135 -10.71 6.19 -13.08
N LEU A 136 -9.67 6.57 -12.33
CA LEU A 136 -8.29 6.53 -12.80
C LEU A 136 -7.76 5.09 -12.83
N ALA A 137 -7.09 4.74 -13.93
CA ALA A 137 -6.36 3.49 -14.04
C ALA A 137 -5.02 3.60 -13.31
N ILE A 138 -4.78 2.70 -12.36
CA ILE A 138 -3.52 2.62 -11.62
C ILE A 138 -2.58 1.62 -12.29
N LEU A 139 -1.50 2.14 -12.86
CA LEU A 139 -0.40 1.31 -13.36
C LEU A 139 0.43 0.82 -12.17
N LYS A 140 0.54 -0.50 -12.05
CA LYS A 140 1.28 -1.17 -10.98
C LYS A 140 2.62 -1.69 -11.48
N SER A 141 3.57 -1.82 -10.57
CA SER A 141 4.88 -2.38 -10.86
C SER A 141 4.80 -3.88 -11.15
N PRO A 142 5.31 -4.36 -12.30
CA PRO A 142 5.44 -5.79 -12.56
C PRO A 142 6.69 -6.40 -11.91
N LEU A 143 7.59 -5.58 -11.35
CA LEU A 143 8.92 -5.99 -10.89
C LEU A 143 9.29 -5.34 -9.55
N VAL A 144 10.39 -5.81 -8.96
CA VAL A 144 10.99 -5.23 -7.76
C VAL A 144 12.28 -4.53 -8.16
N GLY A 145 12.47 -3.29 -7.71
CA GLY A 145 13.67 -2.53 -8.05
C GLY A 145 13.57 -1.07 -7.62
N THR A 146 14.28 -0.22 -8.35
CA THR A 146 14.31 1.22 -8.11
C THR A 146 13.59 1.96 -9.22
N PHE A 147 12.70 2.87 -8.86
CA PHE A 147 11.94 3.67 -9.82
C PHE A 147 12.82 4.71 -10.52
N LYS A 148 12.66 4.84 -11.84
CA LYS A 148 13.30 5.86 -12.67
C LYS A 148 12.31 6.44 -13.70
N ARG A 149 12.19 7.76 -13.80
CA ARG A 149 11.42 8.49 -14.82
C ARG A 149 12.16 8.58 -16.16
N SER A 150 13.48 8.52 -16.09
CA SER A 150 14.39 8.65 -17.21
C SER A 150 15.27 7.43 -17.37
N ARG A 151 15.79 7.25 -18.59
CA ARG A 151 16.76 6.20 -18.90
C ARG A 151 18.18 6.72 -18.66
N THR A 152 19.06 5.88 -18.14
CA THR A 152 20.48 6.20 -17.95
C THR A 152 21.30 5.47 -19.01
N ILE A 153 21.94 6.23 -19.90
CA ILE A 153 22.84 5.67 -20.93
C ILE A 153 24.21 6.31 -20.79
N LYS A 154 25.26 5.51 -20.59
CA LYS A 154 26.66 5.97 -20.46
C LYS A 154 26.79 7.13 -19.45
N GLU A 155 26.24 6.94 -18.24
CA GLU A 155 26.23 7.92 -17.14
C GLU A 155 25.50 9.24 -17.42
N GLN A 156 24.80 9.36 -18.54
CA GLN A 156 23.94 10.51 -18.84
C GLN A 156 22.48 10.14 -18.62
N ILE A 157 21.79 11.00 -17.85
CA ILE A 157 20.34 10.92 -17.62
C ILE A 157 19.66 11.55 -18.83
N LEU A 158 18.90 10.75 -19.57
CA LEU A 158 18.09 11.24 -20.67
C LEU A 158 16.84 11.99 -20.14
N PRO A 159 16.23 12.88 -20.94
CA PRO A 159 14.96 13.49 -20.56
C PRO A 159 13.88 12.41 -20.34
N PRO A 160 12.92 12.63 -19.42
CA PRO A 160 11.82 11.71 -19.19
C PRO A 160 11.03 11.45 -20.48
N LEU A 161 10.63 10.20 -20.72
CA LEU A 161 9.81 9.84 -21.88
C LEU A 161 8.37 10.36 -21.78
N CYS A 162 7.92 10.65 -20.55
CA CYS A 162 6.58 11.10 -20.25
C CYS A 162 6.57 12.06 -19.06
N GLU A 163 5.76 13.11 -19.18
CA GLU A 163 5.48 14.07 -18.11
C GLU A 163 4.04 13.92 -17.61
N GLU A 164 3.74 14.54 -16.49
CA GLU A 164 2.37 14.65 -15.98
C GLU A 164 1.55 15.53 -16.93
N ASN A 165 0.26 15.22 -17.06
CA ASN A 165 -0.70 15.80 -18.01
C ASN A 165 -0.38 15.52 -19.49
N GLN A 166 0.48 14.53 -19.77
CA GLN A 166 0.75 14.11 -21.15
C GLN A 166 -0.21 13.00 -21.60
N MET A 167 -0.72 13.11 -22.83
CA MET A 167 -1.49 12.05 -23.49
C MET A 167 -0.57 10.91 -23.95
N VAL A 168 -0.93 9.68 -23.59
CA VAL A 168 -0.19 8.44 -23.88
C VAL A 168 -1.10 7.41 -24.53
N LYS A 169 -0.49 6.54 -25.34
CA LYS A 169 -1.16 5.38 -25.94
C LYS A 169 -0.78 4.12 -25.17
N GLU A 170 -1.61 3.10 -25.27
CA GLU A 170 -1.25 1.75 -24.84
C GLU A 170 0.07 1.31 -25.49
N GLY A 171 0.93 0.64 -24.72
CA GLY A 171 2.28 0.23 -25.11
C GLY A 171 3.34 1.34 -25.06
N LYS A 172 2.97 2.60 -24.76
CA LYS A 172 3.99 3.67 -24.59
C LYS A 172 4.74 3.47 -23.27
N THR A 173 6.06 3.50 -23.31
CA THR A 173 6.91 3.49 -22.12
C THR A 173 6.73 4.78 -21.31
N LEU A 174 6.46 4.65 -20.02
CA LEU A 174 6.21 5.77 -19.10
C LEU A 174 7.37 6.00 -18.13
N CYS A 175 7.96 4.92 -17.64
CA CYS A 175 9.04 4.92 -16.66
C CYS A 175 9.86 3.63 -16.78
N TYR A 176 10.91 3.52 -15.98
CA TYR A 176 11.80 2.37 -15.92
C TYR A 176 11.91 1.88 -14.48
N ILE A 177 12.17 0.58 -14.33
CA ILE A 177 12.53 -0.03 -13.07
C ILE A 177 13.95 -0.56 -13.21
N GLU A 178 14.85 -0.04 -12.39
CA GLU A 178 16.23 -0.51 -12.31
C GLU A 178 16.30 -1.75 -11.42
N GLN A 179 16.79 -2.85 -11.97
CA GLN A 179 16.95 -4.13 -11.29
C GLN A 179 18.24 -4.80 -11.75
N LEU A 180 19.11 -5.18 -10.79
CA LEU A 180 20.38 -5.89 -11.05
C LEU A 180 21.29 -5.20 -12.08
N GLY A 181 21.28 -3.87 -12.14
CA GLY A 181 22.08 -3.08 -13.09
C GLY A 181 21.49 -2.94 -14.50
N GLY A 182 20.27 -3.43 -14.72
CA GLY A 182 19.50 -3.19 -15.94
C GLY A 182 18.29 -2.31 -15.69
N GLU A 183 17.89 -1.51 -16.70
CA GLU A 183 16.67 -0.69 -16.68
C GLU A 183 15.59 -1.36 -17.53
N ILE A 184 14.51 -1.79 -16.89
CA ILE A 184 13.40 -2.48 -17.55
C ILE A 184 12.27 -1.46 -17.80
N PRO A 185 11.82 -1.25 -19.05
CA PRO A 185 10.75 -0.30 -19.36
C PRO A 185 9.41 -0.78 -18.80
N VAL A 186 8.64 0.16 -18.27
CA VAL A 186 7.25 -0.04 -17.85
C VAL A 186 6.34 0.71 -18.80
N GLU A 187 5.46 -0.02 -19.47
CA GLU A 187 4.55 0.49 -20.50
C GLU A 187 3.14 0.70 -19.98
N SER A 188 2.42 1.65 -20.60
CA SER A 188 1.01 1.88 -20.30
C SER A 188 0.14 0.74 -20.83
N HIS A 189 -0.76 0.23 -20.00
CA HIS A 189 -1.77 -0.76 -20.40
C HIS A 189 -3.04 -0.12 -20.97
N VAL A 190 -3.19 1.19 -20.84
CA VAL A 190 -4.36 1.93 -21.32
C VAL A 190 -3.92 3.18 -22.08
N SER A 191 -4.73 3.60 -23.05
CA SER A 191 -4.57 4.92 -23.65
C SER A 191 -5.26 5.97 -22.78
N GLY A 192 -4.64 7.14 -22.59
CA GLY A 192 -5.14 8.12 -21.62
C GLY A 192 -4.19 9.25 -21.32
N GLU A 193 -4.54 10.07 -20.35
CA GLU A 193 -3.70 11.16 -19.85
C GLU A 193 -3.01 10.74 -18.55
N VAL A 194 -1.70 10.95 -18.45
CA VAL A 194 -0.96 10.67 -17.21
C VAL A 194 -1.26 11.75 -16.19
N ILE A 195 -2.00 11.42 -15.13
CA ILE A 195 -2.40 12.38 -14.11
C ILE A 195 -1.25 12.65 -13.13
N LYS A 196 -0.60 11.59 -12.65
CA LYS A 196 0.42 11.71 -11.62
C LYS A 196 1.35 10.51 -11.51
N PHE A 197 2.62 10.76 -11.21
CA PHE A 197 3.56 9.73 -10.75
C PHE A 197 3.51 9.60 -9.23
N LEU A 198 3.34 8.38 -8.74
CA LEU A 198 3.19 8.05 -7.32
C LEU A 198 4.53 7.71 -6.65
N LYS A 199 5.59 7.65 -7.44
CA LYS A 199 6.98 7.38 -7.04
C LYS A 199 7.90 8.45 -7.62
N GLN A 200 9.00 8.70 -6.92
CA GLN A 200 10.06 9.61 -7.33
C GLN A 200 11.31 8.84 -7.75
N ASP A 201 12.17 9.46 -8.56
CA ASP A 201 13.44 8.87 -8.98
C ASP A 201 14.27 8.39 -7.79
N GLY A 202 14.66 7.13 -7.80
CA GLY A 202 15.40 6.51 -6.70
C GLY A 202 14.53 5.81 -5.65
N ASP A 203 13.21 5.95 -5.72
CA ASP A 203 12.32 5.28 -4.77
C ASP A 203 12.36 3.76 -4.93
N PRO A 204 12.34 3.00 -3.81
CA PRO A 204 12.16 1.56 -3.87
C PRO A 204 10.74 1.21 -4.30
N VAL A 205 10.65 0.20 -5.16
CA VAL A 205 9.41 -0.32 -5.73
C VAL A 205 9.35 -1.82 -5.50
N ALA A 206 8.22 -2.28 -4.95
CA ALA A 206 7.89 -3.69 -4.87
C ALA A 206 6.91 -4.11 -5.97
N TYR A 207 6.75 -5.42 -6.16
CA TYR A 207 5.73 -5.96 -7.06
C TYR A 207 4.34 -5.50 -6.63
N GLY A 208 3.55 -5.00 -7.59
CA GLY A 208 2.19 -4.52 -7.34
C GLY A 208 2.10 -3.10 -6.77
N ASP A 209 3.22 -2.44 -6.46
CA ASP A 209 3.21 -1.04 -6.02
C ASP A 209 2.62 -0.15 -7.11
N ALA A 210 1.81 0.83 -6.71
CA ALA A 210 1.27 1.82 -7.62
C ALA A 210 2.37 2.78 -8.09
N LEU A 211 2.52 2.93 -9.40
CA LEU A 211 3.56 3.75 -10.03
C LEU A 211 2.98 5.02 -10.64
N VAL A 212 1.91 4.89 -11.42
CA VAL A 212 1.35 5.99 -12.22
C VAL A 212 -0.18 5.91 -12.19
N ALA A 213 -0.84 7.05 -12.06
CA ALA A 213 -2.27 7.18 -12.24
C ALA A 213 -2.57 7.78 -13.63
N ILE A 214 -3.44 7.12 -14.39
CA ILE A 214 -3.76 7.46 -15.77
C ILE A 214 -5.27 7.63 -15.90
N LEU A 215 -5.73 8.75 -16.45
CA LEU A 215 -7.14 8.95 -16.82
C LEU A 215 -7.38 8.27 -18.18
N PRO A 216 -8.16 7.18 -18.25
CA PRO A 216 -8.35 6.44 -19.49
C PRO A 216 -9.10 7.28 -20.53
N SER A 217 -8.67 7.22 -21.78
CA SER A 217 -9.33 7.85 -22.92
C SER A 217 -9.69 6.78 -23.93
N PHE A 218 -10.99 6.62 -24.20
CA PHE A 218 -11.51 5.66 -25.17
C PHE A 218 -11.87 6.39 -26.47
N PRO A 219 -10.98 6.39 -27.48
CA PRO A 219 -11.24 7.10 -28.74
C PRO A 219 -12.46 6.56 -29.51
N GLY A 220 -12.87 5.32 -29.26
CA GLY A 220 -14.00 4.68 -29.98
C GLY A 220 -15.40 5.15 -29.56
N ILE A 221 -15.60 5.59 -28.32
CA ILE A 221 -16.94 5.87 -27.78
C ILE A 221 -17.47 7.24 -28.27
N LYS A 222 -16.56 8.18 -28.56
CA LYS A 222 -16.91 9.54 -29.03
C LYS A 222 -17.61 9.55 -30.41
N LYS A 223 -17.44 8.48 -31.19
CA LYS A 223 -18.03 8.36 -32.55
C LYS A 223 -19.46 7.79 -32.53
N LEU A 224 -19.91 7.24 -31.39
CA LEU A 224 -21.25 6.66 -31.23
C LEU A 224 -22.25 7.61 -30.56
N LEU A 225 -21.78 8.76 -30.05
CA LEU A 225 -22.59 9.77 -29.35
C LEU A 225 -22.91 10.99 -30.25
N ARG A 226 -22.76 10.87 -31.57
CA ARG A 226 -23.08 11.91 -32.56
C ARG A 226 -23.94 11.34 -33.66
#